data_AF-D7TPT3-F1
#
_entry.id   AF-D7TPT3-F1
#
_cell.length_a   1.000
_cell.length_b   1.000
_cell.length_c   1.000
_cell.angle_alpha   90.00
_cell.angle_beta   90.00
_cell.angle_gamma   90.00
#
_symmetry.space_group_name_H-M   'P 1'
#
loop_
_entity.id
_entity.type
_entity.pdbx_description
1 polymer ?
#
loop_
_entity_poly.entity_id
_entity_poly.type
_entity_poly.pdbx_seq_one_letter_code
_entity_poly.pdbx_strand_id
1 'polypeptide(L)'
;MKRVAKEVDYVLGSWVEDHRQNRLSANDNGAEQDFIHAMLSVIDDGQFSRRDPDTIIKGTCLNLILAGYGSTFITLTWALSLLLNNHHALKKA
;
A
#
# COMPACT_ATOMS: atom_id res chain seq x y z
N MET A 1 -6.39 19.70 -3.92
CA MET A 1 -6.48 18.36 -3.28
C MET A 1 -7.73 17.56 -3.63
N LYS A 2 -8.93 18.15 -3.80
CA LYS A 2 -10.17 17.38 -4.10
C LYS A 2 -10.07 16.46 -5.32
N ARG A 3 -9.45 16.92 -6.42
CA ARG A 3 -9.22 16.07 -7.61
C ARG A 3 -8.34 14.88 -7.29
N VAL A 4 -7.18 15.12 -6.68
CA VAL A 4 -6.22 14.06 -6.28
C VAL A 4 -6.89 13.02 -5.37
N ALA A 5 -7.67 13.45 -4.39
CA ALA A 5 -8.39 12.53 -3.52
C ALA A 5 -9.35 11.62 -4.27
N LYS A 6 -10.04 12.13 -5.30
CA LYS A 6 -10.94 11.32 -6.16
C LYS A 6 -10.16 10.31 -7.00
N GLU A 7 -9.06 10.71 -7.61
CA GLU A 7 -8.23 9.80 -8.40
C GLU A 7 -7.65 8.68 -7.54
N VAL A 8 -7.14 9.02 -6.35
CA VAL A 8 -6.61 8.02 -5.40
C VAL A 8 -7.72 7.08 -4.93
N ASP A 9 -8.90 7.61 -4.58
CA ASP A 9 -10.03 6.79 -4.17
C ASP A 9 -10.50 5.84 -5.28
N TYR A 10 -10.51 6.31 -6.53
CA TYR A 10 -10.83 5.50 -7.70
C TYR A 10 -9.82 4.37 -7.91
N VAL A 11 -8.51 4.67 -7.87
CA VAL A 11 -7.46 3.66 -8.05
C VAL A 11 -7.52 2.60 -6.96
N LEU A 12 -7.61 3.02 -5.70
CA LEU A 12 -7.70 2.08 -4.58
C LEU A 12 -8.99 1.24 -4.64
N GLY A 13 -10.10 1.83 -5.07
CA GLY A 13 -11.35 1.11 -5.30
C GLY A 13 -11.23 0.04 -6.39
N SER A 14 -10.60 0.38 -7.52
CA SER A 14 -10.33 -0.57 -8.59
C SER A 14 -9.51 -1.76 -8.10
N TRP A 15 -8.46 -1.51 -7.31
CA TRP A 15 -7.62 -2.59 -6.77
C TRP A 15 -8.38 -3.52 -5.82
N VAL A 16 -9.23 -2.96 -4.96
CA VAL A 16 -10.07 -3.79 -4.05
C VAL A 16 -11.02 -4.66 -4.86
N GLU A 17 -11.65 -4.11 -5.89
CA GLU A 17 -12.58 -4.86 -6.74
C GLU A 17 -11.87 -5.96 -7.54
N ASP A 18 -10.70 -5.66 -8.11
CA ASP A 18 -9.89 -6.66 -8.82
C ASP A 18 -9.52 -7.83 -7.88
N HIS A 19 -9.15 -7.55 -6.63
CA HIS A 19 -8.86 -8.59 -5.64
C HIS A 19 -10.09 -9.42 -5.26
N ARG A 20 -11.28 -8.81 -5.16
CA ARG A 20 -12.53 -9.54 -4.94
C ARG A 20 -12.85 -10.48 -6.10
N GLN A 21 -12.77 -9.97 -7.33
CA GLN A 21 -13.02 -10.74 -8.54
C GLN A 21 -12.04 -11.93 -8.63
N ASN A 22 -10.76 -11.69 -8.34
CA ASN A 22 -9.73 -12.73 -8.36
C ASN A 22 -10.01 -13.84 -7.33
N ARG A 23 -10.44 -13.50 -6.10
CA ARG A 23 -10.81 -14.48 -5.06
C ARG A 23 -12.01 -15.36 -5.47
N LEU A 24 -12.98 -14.80 -6.19
CA LEU A 24 -14.15 -15.55 -6.66
C LEU A 24 -13.85 -16.51 -7.82
N SER A 25 -12.80 -16.23 -8.60
CA SER A 25 -12.50 -16.93 -9.86
C SER A 25 -11.86 -18.33 -9.73
N ALA A 26 -11.83 -18.94 -8.54
CA ALA A 26 -11.27 -20.28 -8.26
C ALA A 26 -9.78 -20.46 -8.66
N ASN A 27 -9.06 -19.39 -8.98
CA ASN A 27 -7.64 -19.39 -9.28
C ASN A 27 -6.78 -19.19 -8.01
N ASP A 28 -7.28 -19.68 -6.87
CA ASP A 28 -6.71 -19.46 -5.53
C ASP A 28 -5.36 -20.16 -5.32
N ASN A 29 -4.97 -21.04 -6.26
CA ASN A 29 -3.68 -21.71 -6.26
C ASN A 29 -2.50 -20.79 -6.66
N GLY A 30 -2.76 -19.51 -6.96
CA GLY A 30 -1.74 -18.53 -7.34
C GLY A 30 -2.18 -17.08 -7.29
N ALA A 31 -3.27 -16.75 -6.58
CA ALA A 31 -3.66 -15.36 -6.36
C ALA A 31 -2.57 -14.63 -5.57
N GLU A 32 -2.19 -13.44 -6.02
CA GLU A 32 -1.20 -12.61 -5.34
C GLU A 32 -1.71 -12.32 -3.91
N GLN A 33 -1.03 -12.89 -2.91
CA GLN A 33 -1.35 -12.67 -1.50
C GLN A 33 -0.71 -11.36 -1.05
N ASP A 34 -1.35 -10.26 -1.40
CA ASP A 34 -0.94 -8.95 -0.97
C ASP A 34 -1.71 -8.48 0.28
N PHE A 35 -1.47 -7.23 0.68
CA PHE A 35 -2.12 -6.66 1.85
C PHE A 35 -3.64 -6.47 1.67
N ILE A 36 -4.12 -6.23 0.44
CA ILE A 36 -5.55 -6.12 0.15
C ILE A 36 -6.22 -7.48 0.34
N HIS A 37 -5.58 -8.57 -0.13
CA HIS A 37 -6.06 -9.93 0.09
C HIS A 37 -6.16 -10.29 1.58
N ALA A 38 -5.14 -9.94 2.37
CA ALA A 38 -5.15 -10.15 3.82
C ALA A 38 -6.29 -9.35 4.50
N MET A 39 -6.46 -8.09 4.14
CA MET A 39 -7.51 -7.24 4.70
C MET A 39 -8.93 -7.75 4.37
N LEU A 40 -9.15 -8.23 3.14
CA LEU A 40 -10.42 -8.85 2.75
C LEU A 40 -10.74 -10.08 3.61
N SER A 41 -9.74 -10.93 3.89
CA SER A 41 -9.91 -12.11 4.75
C SER A 41 -10.28 -11.72 6.19
N VAL A 42 -9.62 -10.70 6.77
CA VAL A 42 -9.94 -10.21 8.12
C VAL A 42 -11.35 -9.60 8.20
N ILE A 43 -11.81 -8.98 7.12
CA ILE A 43 -13.18 -8.44 7.04
C ILE A 43 -14.21 -9.56 6.98
N ASP A 44 -13.95 -10.61 6.19
CA ASP A 44 -14.84 -11.78 6.09
C ASP A 44 -15.00 -12.50 7.43
N ASP A 45 -13.95 -12.49 8.27
CA ASP A 45 -13.97 -13.01 9.65
C ASP A 45 -14.83 -12.17 10.63
N GLY A 46 -15.50 -11.12 10.16
CA GLY A 46 -16.48 -10.34 10.93
C GLY A 46 -15.90 -9.31 11.91
N GLN A 47 -14.59 -9.05 11.85
CA GLN A 47 -13.88 -8.17 12.79
C GLN A 47 -14.27 -6.69 12.68
N PHE A 48 -14.94 -6.26 11.59
CA PHE A 48 -15.19 -4.84 11.29
C PHE A 48 -16.66 -4.49 11.01
N SER A 49 -17.60 -5.08 11.76
CA SER A 49 -19.06 -4.98 11.55
C SER A 49 -19.70 -3.57 11.56
N ARG A 50 -18.98 -2.51 11.95
CA ARG A 50 -19.55 -1.17 12.21
C ARG A 50 -19.19 -0.10 11.17
N ARG A 51 -18.24 -0.37 10.27
CA ARG A 51 -17.77 0.61 9.28
C ARG A 51 -17.68 -0.05 7.91
N ASP A 52 -17.93 0.75 6.87
CA ASP A 52 -17.82 0.32 5.48
C ASP A 52 -16.45 -0.34 5.22
N PRO A 53 -16.42 -1.63 4.85
CA PRO A 53 -15.18 -2.38 4.65
C PRO A 53 -14.26 -1.73 3.61
N ASP A 54 -14.82 -1.18 2.54
CA ASP A 54 -14.06 -0.48 1.49
C ASP A 54 -13.32 0.73 2.04
N THR A 55 -14.00 1.53 2.87
CA THR A 55 -13.37 2.68 3.53
C THR A 55 -12.19 2.26 4.42
N ILE A 56 -12.31 1.13 5.12
CA ILE A 56 -11.22 0.60 5.97
C ILE A 56 -10.05 0.15 5.12
N ILE A 57 -10.29 -0.67 4.09
CA ILE A 57 -9.23 -1.21 3.22
C ILE A 57 -8.51 -0.06 2.52
N LYS A 58 -9.26 0.78 1.78
CA LYS A 58 -8.69 1.90 1.03
C LYS A 58 -7.94 2.87 1.95
N GLY A 59 -8.52 3.20 3.10
CA GLY A 59 -7.88 4.10 4.08
C GLY A 59 -6.57 3.53 4.63
N THR A 60 -6.54 2.22 4.93
CA THR A 60 -5.34 1.56 5.47
C THR A 60 -4.24 1.43 4.42
N CYS A 61 -4.58 1.04 3.18
CA CYS A 61 -3.64 0.99 2.06
C CYS A 61 -3.04 2.36 1.77
N LEU A 62 -3.88 3.42 1.75
CA LEU A 62 -3.39 4.79 1.57
C LEU A 62 -2.41 5.19 2.68
N ASN A 63 -2.74 4.88 3.94
CA ASN A 63 -1.87 5.19 5.07
C ASN A 63 -0.52 4.46 4.96
N LEU A 64 -0.52 3.19 4.57
CA LEU A 64 0.70 2.40 4.38
C LEU A 64 1.61 3.02 3.31
N ILE A 65 1.04 3.41 2.17
CA ILE A 65 1.79 4.04 1.07
C ILE A 65 2.39 5.39 1.51
N LEU A 66 1.60 6.23 2.18
CA LEU A 66 2.05 7.55 2.62
C LEU A 66 3.16 7.46 3.67
N ALA A 67 3.01 6.56 4.65
CA ALA A 67 3.99 6.34 5.71
C ALA A 67 5.32 5.81 5.15
N GLY A 68 5.25 4.87 4.20
CA GLY A 68 6.43 4.29 3.55
C GLY A 68 7.15 5.27 2.62
N TYR A 69 6.40 6.08 1.87
CA TYR A 69 6.98 7.01 0.89
C TYR A 69 7.81 8.12 1.55
N GLY A 70 7.21 8.90 2.44
CA GLY A 70 7.84 10.13 2.95
C GLY A 70 9.12 9.85 3.75
N SER A 71 9.05 8.90 4.68
CA SER A 71 10.17 8.55 5.56
C SER A 71 11.34 7.93 4.78
N THR A 72 11.06 7.01 3.86
CA THR A 72 12.06 6.36 3.02
C THR A 72 12.70 7.36 2.06
N PHE A 73 11.91 8.22 1.41
CA PHE A 73 12.43 9.25 0.50
C PHE A 73 13.40 10.19 1.22
N ILE A 74 13.04 10.68 2.40
CA ILE A 74 13.89 11.54 3.21
C ILE A 74 15.17 10.78 3.59
N THR A 75 15.05 9.55 4.10
CA THR A 75 16.19 8.74 4.53
C THR A 75 17.17 8.48 3.39
N LEU A 76 16.68 8.10 2.20
CA LEU A 76 17.51 7.87 1.01
C LEU A 76 18.20 9.16 0.54
N THR A 77 17.49 10.29 0.59
CA THR A 77 18.06 11.60 0.22
C THR A 77 19.25 11.95 1.12
N TRP A 78 19.10 11.78 2.44
CA TRP A 78 20.19 12.01 3.39
C TRP A 78 21.32 10.99 3.22
N ALA A 79 20.99 9.71 3.07
CA ALA A 79 21.98 8.66 2.88
C ALA A 79 22.84 8.96 1.65
N LEU A 80 22.24 9.32 0.52
CA LEU A 80 22.95 9.68 -0.70
C LEU A 80 23.78 10.96 -0.52
N SER A 81 23.21 11.99 0.11
CA SER A 81 23.91 13.26 0.38
C SER A 81 25.14 13.05 1.26
N LEU A 82 25.02 12.23 2.30
CA LEU A 82 26.13 11.86 3.18
C LEU A 82 27.17 11.01 2.45
N LEU A 83 26.74 10.06 1.61
CA LEU A 83 27.65 9.23 0.82
C LEU A 83 28.50 10.10 -0.11
N LEU A 84 27.87 10.98 -0.89
CA LEU A 84 28.55 11.89 -1.82
C LEU A 84 29.50 12.84 -1.11
N ASN A 85 29.17 13.28 0.11
CA ASN A 85 30.02 14.15 0.90
C ASN A 85 31.18 13.42 1.62
N ASN A 86 31.22 12.09 1.59
CA ASN A 86 32.23 11.27 2.25
C ASN A 86 32.93 10.35 1.24
N HIS A 87 33.92 10.87 0.53
CA HIS A 87 34.62 10.16 -0.55
C HIS A 87 35.19 8.78 -0.16
N HIS A 88 35.63 8.61 1.10
CA HIS A 88 36.09 7.31 1.59
C HIS A 88 34.96 6.29 1.78
N ALA A 89 33.79 6.74 2.24
CA ALA A 89 32.60 5.90 2.39
C ALA A 89 32.01 5.57 1.01
N LEU A 90 31.92 6.57 0.12
CA LEU A 90 31.47 6.40 -1.26
C LEU A 90 32.31 5.38 -2.03
N LYS A 91 33.63 5.36 -1.86
CA LYS A 91 34.52 4.41 -2.54
C LYS A 91 34.35 2.96 -2.04
N LYS A 92 33.70 2.75 -0.90
CA LYS A 92 33.49 1.43 -0.28
C LYS A 92 32.09 0.86 -0.52
N ALA A 93 31.11 1.72 -0.77
CA ALA A 93 29.74 1.34 -1.09
C ALA A 93 29.65 0.84 -2.55
#